data_AF-A0A7C8N667-F1
#
_entry.id   AF-A0A7C8N667-F1
#
_cell.length_a   1.000
_cell.length_b   1.000
_cell.length_c   1.000
_cell.angle_alpha   90.00
_cell.angle_beta   90.00
_cell.angle_gamma   90.00
#
_symmetry.space_group_name_H-M   'P 1'
#
loop_
_entity.id
_entity.type
_entity.pdbx_description
1 polymer ?
#
loop_
_entity_poly.entity_id
_entity_poly.type
_entity_poly.pdbx_seq_one_letter_code
_entity_poly.pdbx_strand_id
1 'polypeptide(L)'
;MTSLTVLNQLNFNSLRSVGEIYWQTLPALSTLGLAAQVTQAARVTITDTILESLNGINLVTTQRFNINNNRYLKEVKVQLANITDSLAIEFNSPSVAASFPNLTWANNATFRSCGSVQLPSLAIVNGSLGFFENTFETLSTPKLSEVGTGTQGGDITFANNDALVNVSMPELKTIYGTLQFVNDSNVKEITGFPKLSVVHGSIDISGDFENATFPSIRDIRGGFNLQTTAEFDCSEEFNRFEGSIVKGKYVCEGVVTNPGTEGTDPTKNGGSGNGDKKNSAGKFTVNKSFAALPALALFAAFVL
;
A
#
# COMPACT_ATOMS: atom_id res chain seq x y z
N MET A 1 -7.42 13.52 23.48
CA MET A 1 -8.80 14.04 23.49
C MET A 1 -9.70 13.01 22.82
N THR A 2 -10.71 12.54 23.55
CA THR A 2 -11.55 11.41 23.13
C THR A 2 -13.02 11.70 23.43
N SER A 3 -13.92 11.34 22.51
CA SER A 3 -15.38 11.32 22.74
C SER A 3 -16.01 12.66 23.11
N LEU A 4 -15.46 13.78 22.63
CA LEU A 4 -16.03 15.11 22.84
C LEU A 4 -16.98 15.44 21.68
N THR A 5 -18.22 14.95 21.77
CA THR A 5 -19.19 14.93 20.66
C THR A 5 -19.70 16.29 20.20
N VAL A 6 -19.56 17.33 21.02
CA VAL A 6 -19.99 18.71 20.70
C VAL A 6 -18.82 19.67 20.48
N LEU A 7 -17.58 19.21 20.67
CA LEU A 7 -16.40 20.05 20.46
C LEU A 7 -16.23 20.33 18.97
N ASN A 8 -16.52 21.57 18.56
CA ASN A 8 -16.52 21.95 17.15
C ASN A 8 -15.23 22.64 16.67
N GLN A 9 -14.45 23.17 17.60
CA GLN A 9 -13.24 23.92 17.29
C GLN A 9 -12.16 23.69 18.35
N LEU A 10 -10.92 23.55 17.88
CA LEU A 10 -9.71 23.61 18.69
C LEU A 10 -8.96 24.90 18.36
N ASN A 11 -8.54 25.67 19.37
CA ASN A 11 -7.78 26.91 19.15
C ASN A 11 -6.53 26.94 20.03
N PHE A 12 -5.39 26.64 19.43
CA PHE A 12 -4.06 26.62 20.03
C PHE A 12 -3.10 27.48 19.21
N ASN A 13 -3.41 28.76 19.04
CA ASN A 13 -2.67 29.66 18.15
C ASN A 13 -1.16 29.80 18.42
N SER A 14 -0.68 29.45 19.62
CA SER A 14 0.75 29.48 19.98
C SER A 14 1.41 28.11 20.03
N LEU A 15 0.66 27.01 19.82
CA LEU A 15 1.19 25.65 19.93
C LEU A 15 2.09 25.35 18.74
N ARG A 16 3.36 25.04 19.03
CA ARG A 16 4.36 24.62 18.04
C ARG A 16 4.82 23.18 18.22
N SER A 17 4.80 22.68 19.45
CA SER A 17 5.30 21.36 19.81
C SER A 17 4.38 20.72 20.84
N VAL A 18 4.10 19.44 20.65
CA VAL A 18 3.31 18.61 21.54
C VAL A 18 3.90 17.20 21.53
N GLY A 19 3.77 16.45 22.62
CA GLY A 19 4.20 15.05 22.61
C GLY A 19 3.37 14.21 21.64
N GLU A 20 2.06 14.37 21.68
CA GLU A 20 1.11 13.56 20.92
C GLU A 20 -0.15 14.36 20.57
N ILE A 21 -0.58 14.24 19.32
CA ILE A 21 -1.92 14.62 18.87
C ILE A 21 -2.75 13.34 18.87
N TYR A 22 -3.66 13.20 19.83
CA TYR A 22 -4.59 12.07 19.89
C TYR A 22 -6.02 12.60 19.91
N TRP A 23 -6.69 12.57 18.77
CA TRP A 23 -8.05 13.04 18.54
C TRP A 23 -8.88 11.87 18.05
N GLN A 24 -9.79 11.38 18.88
CA GLN A 24 -10.63 10.24 18.56
C GLN A 24 -12.07 10.53 18.91
N THR A 25 -12.99 10.21 18.00
CA THR A 25 -14.43 10.38 18.22
C THR A 25 -14.76 11.83 18.57
N LEU A 26 -14.40 12.76 17.67
CA LEU A 26 -14.71 14.19 17.75
C LEU A 26 -15.61 14.60 16.57
N PRO A 27 -16.84 14.05 16.48
CA PRO A 27 -17.68 14.14 15.28
C PRO A 27 -18.18 15.56 14.95
N ALA A 28 -18.09 16.52 15.87
CA ALA A 28 -18.39 17.92 15.62
C ALA A 28 -17.16 18.75 15.21
N LEU A 29 -15.95 18.23 15.38
CA LEU A 29 -14.72 18.99 15.18
C LEU A 29 -14.50 19.24 13.69
N SER A 30 -14.73 20.49 13.27
CA SER A 30 -14.61 20.94 11.88
C SER A 30 -13.51 21.97 11.68
N THR A 31 -13.03 22.60 12.75
CA THR A 31 -12.13 23.76 12.67
C THR A 31 -10.91 23.63 13.57
N LEU A 32 -9.72 23.89 13.00
CA LEU A 32 -8.45 23.98 13.72
C LEU A 32 -7.89 25.41 13.68
N GLY A 33 -7.63 25.98 14.85
CA GLY A 33 -6.86 27.21 15.03
C GLY A 33 -5.44 26.88 15.47
N LEU A 34 -4.53 26.70 14.51
CA LEU A 34 -3.13 26.36 14.73
C LEU A 34 -2.20 27.37 14.04
N ALA A 35 -2.41 28.66 14.32
CA ALA A 35 -1.72 29.76 13.61
C ALA A 35 -0.18 29.66 13.65
N ALA A 36 0.41 29.25 14.77
CA ALA A 36 1.86 29.07 14.89
C ALA A 36 2.41 27.85 14.14
N GLN A 37 1.53 26.96 13.65
CA GLN A 37 1.80 25.64 13.10
C GLN A 37 2.47 24.69 14.11
N VAL A 38 1.90 23.49 14.25
CA VAL A 38 2.52 22.39 14.99
C VAL A 38 3.58 21.75 14.09
N THR A 39 4.84 21.90 14.44
CA THR A 39 5.99 21.37 13.69
C THR A 39 6.61 20.14 14.33
N GLN A 40 6.23 19.83 15.57
CA GLN A 40 6.72 18.69 16.34
C GLN A 40 5.57 17.94 17.03
N ALA A 41 5.47 16.65 16.72
CA ALA A 41 4.63 15.67 17.42
C ALA A 41 5.23 14.28 17.23
N ALA A 42 5.45 13.54 18.32
CA ALA A 42 5.98 12.19 18.24
C ALA A 42 4.95 11.21 17.67
N ARG A 43 3.66 11.43 17.96
CA ARG A 43 2.55 10.62 17.46
C ARG A 43 1.37 11.49 17.06
N VAL A 44 0.76 11.17 15.94
CA VAL A 44 -0.50 11.77 15.47
C VAL A 44 -1.50 10.66 15.20
N THR A 45 -2.65 10.73 15.86
CA THR A 45 -3.84 9.94 15.57
C THR A 45 -5.02 10.89 15.49
N ILE A 46 -5.64 10.99 14.32
CA ILE A 46 -6.84 11.80 14.09
C ILE A 46 -7.89 10.90 13.45
N THR A 47 -8.94 10.61 14.20
CA THR A 47 -10.01 9.72 13.76
C THR A 47 -11.40 10.20 14.17
N ASP A 48 -12.38 9.88 13.33
CA ASP A 48 -13.79 10.20 13.52
C ASP A 48 -14.03 11.69 13.74
N THR A 49 -13.47 12.53 12.87
CA THR A 49 -13.71 13.98 12.84
C THR A 49 -14.41 14.39 11.55
N ILE A 50 -14.90 15.64 11.51
CA ILE A 50 -15.45 16.25 10.30
C ILE A 50 -14.52 17.35 9.74
N LEU A 51 -13.23 17.27 10.06
CA LEU A 51 -12.20 18.15 9.52
C LEU A 51 -12.09 17.95 8.00
N GLU A 52 -12.04 19.05 7.25
CA GLU A 52 -11.79 19.00 5.80
C GLU A 52 -10.30 19.07 5.44
N SER A 53 -9.46 19.56 6.35
CA SER A 53 -8.01 19.64 6.21
C SER A 53 -7.30 19.52 7.56
N LEU A 54 -6.00 19.22 7.53
CA LEU A 54 -5.11 19.25 8.71
C LEU A 54 -4.26 20.53 8.76
N ASN A 55 -4.79 21.64 8.24
CA ASN A 55 -4.07 22.90 8.16
C ASN A 55 -3.51 23.33 9.53
N GLY A 56 -2.23 23.68 9.53
CA GLY A 56 -1.49 24.01 10.74
C GLY A 56 -0.79 22.82 11.41
N ILE A 57 -0.93 21.59 10.91
CA ILE A 57 -0.04 20.48 11.26
C ILE A 57 1.01 20.35 10.15
N ASN A 58 2.26 20.68 10.45
CA ASN A 58 3.36 20.71 9.48
C ASN A 58 4.63 20.08 10.06
N LEU A 59 4.53 18.78 10.35
CA LEU A 59 5.58 18.03 11.02
C LEU A 59 6.78 17.77 10.11
N VAL A 60 7.98 17.74 10.70
CA VAL A 60 9.23 17.37 10.00
C VAL A 60 9.58 15.90 10.22
N THR A 61 9.44 15.41 11.46
CA THR A 61 9.63 13.99 11.81
C THR A 61 8.54 13.56 12.77
N THR A 62 8.17 12.28 12.72
CA THR A 62 7.23 11.69 13.67
C THR A 62 7.47 10.19 13.78
N GLN A 63 7.03 9.57 14.85
CA GLN A 63 7.10 8.12 14.97
C GLN A 63 5.90 7.50 14.23
N ARG A 64 4.70 7.97 14.57
CA ARG A 64 3.44 7.45 14.03
C ARG A 64 2.58 8.58 13.50
N PHE A 65 2.11 8.43 12.27
CA PHE A 65 1.16 9.34 11.64
C PHE A 65 -0.03 8.55 11.10
N ASN A 66 -1.13 8.55 11.86
CA ASN A 66 -2.33 7.78 11.55
C ASN A 66 -3.53 8.71 11.40
N ILE A 67 -4.04 8.84 10.17
CA ILE A 67 -5.21 9.66 9.85
C ILE A 67 -6.24 8.74 9.23
N ASN A 68 -7.33 8.48 9.97
CA ASN A 68 -8.33 7.53 9.51
C ASN A 68 -9.76 7.93 9.85
N ASN A 69 -10.74 7.41 9.13
CA ASN A 69 -12.17 7.64 9.40
C ASN A 69 -12.61 9.11 9.45
N ASN A 70 -11.92 10.01 8.73
CA ASN A 70 -12.33 11.41 8.59
C ASN A 70 -13.04 11.60 7.24
N ARG A 71 -14.35 11.31 7.23
CA ARG A 71 -15.18 11.23 5.99
C ARG A 71 -15.20 12.49 5.13
N TYR A 72 -14.88 13.66 5.68
CA TYR A 72 -14.85 14.94 4.98
C TYR A 72 -13.43 15.44 4.69
N LEU A 73 -12.39 14.73 5.13
CA LEU A 73 -11.00 15.15 4.97
C LEU A 73 -10.56 14.99 3.52
N LYS A 74 -10.37 16.11 2.83
CA LYS A 74 -10.05 16.14 1.38
C LYS A 74 -8.56 16.05 1.11
N GLU A 75 -7.72 16.53 2.03
CA GLU A 75 -6.28 16.59 1.86
C GLU A 75 -5.55 16.24 3.16
N VAL A 76 -4.51 15.42 3.02
CA VAL A 76 -3.45 15.22 4.02
C VAL A 76 -2.13 15.62 3.36
N LYS A 77 -1.66 16.83 3.67
CA LYS A 77 -0.39 17.35 3.15
C LYS A 77 0.49 17.81 4.28
N VAL A 78 1.63 17.14 4.44
CA VAL A 78 2.61 17.43 5.50
C VAL A 78 4.03 17.35 4.96
N GLN A 79 4.94 18.14 5.53
CA GLN A 79 6.34 18.21 5.10
C GLN A 79 7.23 17.16 5.79
N LEU A 80 6.63 16.02 6.21
CA LEU A 80 7.34 14.95 6.90
C LEU A 80 8.49 14.44 6.05
N ALA A 81 9.67 14.33 6.67
CA ALA A 81 10.86 13.75 6.07
C ALA A 81 11.09 12.30 6.51
N ASN A 82 10.72 11.94 7.74
CA ASN A 82 10.98 10.62 8.33
C ASN A 82 9.83 10.14 9.25
N ILE A 83 9.44 8.87 9.12
CA ILE A 83 8.43 8.19 9.95
C ILE A 83 8.96 6.88 10.53
N THR A 84 9.27 6.85 11.83
CA THR A 84 10.02 5.74 12.47
C THR A 84 9.22 4.52 12.86
N ASP A 85 7.89 4.58 12.85
CA ASP A 85 7.03 3.45 13.18
C ASP A 85 6.03 3.16 12.06
N SER A 86 5.06 4.06 11.82
CA SER A 86 4.06 3.85 10.78
C SER A 86 3.40 5.12 10.25
N LEU A 87 3.16 5.11 8.95
CA LEU A 87 2.30 6.03 8.21
C LEU A 87 1.05 5.29 7.77
N ALA A 88 -0.13 5.79 8.14
CA ALA A 88 -1.41 5.22 7.75
C ALA A 88 -2.40 6.32 7.37
N ILE A 89 -2.87 6.30 6.12
CA ILE A 89 -3.94 7.14 5.60
C ILE A 89 -5.05 6.23 5.09
N GLU A 90 -6.14 6.12 5.84
CA GLU A 90 -7.12 5.06 5.61
C GLU A 90 -8.56 5.56 5.82
N PHE A 91 -9.50 5.15 4.98
CA PHE A 91 -10.95 5.40 5.20
C PHE A 91 -11.32 6.87 5.46
N ASN A 92 -10.62 7.83 4.84
CA ASN A 92 -10.98 9.24 4.90
C ASN A 92 -12.01 9.56 3.79
N SER A 93 -12.05 10.79 3.27
CA SER A 93 -12.91 11.09 2.11
C SER A 93 -12.57 10.17 0.92
N PRO A 94 -13.55 9.72 0.10
CA PRO A 94 -13.34 8.80 -1.03
C PRO A 94 -12.31 9.23 -2.09
N SER A 95 -11.84 10.47 -2.03
CA SER A 95 -10.78 11.00 -2.89
C SER A 95 -9.74 11.82 -2.12
N VAL A 96 -9.47 11.45 -0.86
CA VAL A 96 -8.45 12.14 -0.06
C VAL A 96 -7.12 12.18 -0.82
N ALA A 97 -6.57 13.38 -0.96
CA ALA A 97 -5.26 13.59 -1.55
C ALA A 97 -4.18 13.51 -0.46
N ALA A 98 -3.33 12.49 -0.54
CA ALA A 98 -2.25 12.26 0.41
C ALA A 98 -0.92 12.70 -0.20
N SER A 99 -0.27 13.73 0.33
CA SER A 99 0.96 14.30 -0.22
C SER A 99 2.06 14.42 0.82
N PHE A 100 3.16 13.70 0.57
CA PHE A 100 4.36 13.65 1.41
C PHE A 100 5.59 13.97 0.55
N PRO A 101 5.72 15.22 0.06
CA PRO A 101 6.72 15.58 -0.95
C PRO A 101 8.17 15.41 -0.48
N ASN A 102 8.41 15.50 0.84
CA ASN A 102 9.74 15.44 1.44
C ASN A 102 10.03 14.12 2.16
N LEU A 103 9.08 13.18 2.18
CA LEU A 103 9.27 11.91 2.90
C LEU A 103 10.37 11.12 2.18
N THR A 104 11.51 10.96 2.83
CA THR A 104 12.65 10.20 2.27
C THR A 104 12.73 8.79 2.82
N TRP A 105 12.23 8.58 4.03
CA TRP A 105 12.31 7.30 4.71
C TRP A 105 11.05 7.05 5.55
N ALA A 106 10.53 5.84 5.52
CA ALA A 106 9.45 5.38 6.39
C ALA A 106 9.75 3.98 6.93
N ASN A 107 9.25 3.65 8.11
CA ASN A 107 9.29 2.28 8.59
C ASN A 107 8.19 1.45 7.91
N ASN A 108 6.91 1.75 8.15
CA ASN A 108 5.80 1.20 7.37
C ASN A 108 4.96 2.32 6.77
N ALA A 109 4.38 2.10 5.59
CA ALA A 109 3.43 3.03 4.98
C ALA A 109 2.24 2.29 4.35
N THR A 110 1.02 2.70 4.73
CA THR A 110 -0.24 2.16 4.22
C THR A 110 -1.14 3.27 3.73
N PHE A 111 -1.61 3.12 2.50
CA PHE A 111 -2.56 4.03 1.85
C PHE A 111 -3.78 3.23 1.42
N ARG A 112 -4.92 3.52 2.04
CA ARG A 112 -6.19 2.86 1.76
C ARG A 112 -7.28 3.85 1.43
N SER A 113 -8.03 3.59 0.37
CA SER A 113 -9.14 4.46 -0.06
C SER A 113 -8.71 5.91 -0.31
N CYS A 114 -7.49 6.11 -0.85
CA CYS A 114 -6.98 7.41 -1.26
C CYS A 114 -7.32 7.71 -2.72
N GLY A 115 -7.62 8.97 -3.02
CA GLY A 115 -7.81 9.45 -4.40
C GLY A 115 -6.52 9.85 -5.11
N SER A 116 -5.46 10.16 -4.35
CA SER A 116 -4.10 10.31 -4.87
C SER A 116 -3.08 10.13 -3.76
N VAL A 117 -1.89 9.64 -4.12
CA VAL A 117 -0.75 9.50 -3.20
C VAL A 117 0.51 10.06 -3.88
N GLN A 118 1.19 11.01 -3.24
CA GLN A 118 2.42 11.62 -3.76
C GLN A 118 3.59 11.34 -2.83
N LEU A 119 4.56 10.56 -3.32
CA LEU A 119 5.77 10.14 -2.61
C LEU A 119 7.05 10.38 -3.45
N PRO A 120 7.25 11.58 -4.02
CA PRO A 120 8.33 11.82 -5.00
C PRO A 120 9.74 11.69 -4.41
N SER A 121 9.89 11.80 -3.09
CA SER A 121 11.17 11.74 -2.40
C SER A 121 11.42 10.42 -1.66
N LEU A 122 10.43 9.52 -1.59
CA LEU A 122 10.53 8.31 -0.78
C LEU A 122 11.62 7.42 -1.38
N ALA A 123 12.65 7.14 -0.58
CA ALA A 123 13.85 6.44 -1.03
C ALA A 123 13.97 5.04 -0.42
N ILE A 124 13.50 4.87 0.82
CA ILE A 124 13.62 3.61 1.58
C ILE A 124 12.36 3.40 2.42
N VAL A 125 11.87 2.16 2.45
CA VAL A 125 10.87 1.69 3.42
C VAL A 125 11.46 0.51 4.18
N ASN A 126 11.58 0.56 5.51
CA ASN A 126 12.24 -0.53 6.27
C ASN A 126 11.35 -1.76 6.50
N GLY A 127 10.05 -1.57 6.53
CA GLY A 127 9.02 -2.59 6.62
C GLY A 127 8.27 -2.68 5.29
N SER A 128 6.93 -2.61 5.34
CA SER A 128 6.09 -2.78 4.16
C SER A 128 5.48 -1.47 3.65
N LEU A 129 5.23 -1.44 2.33
CA LEU A 129 4.56 -0.37 1.60
C LEU A 129 3.31 -0.93 0.92
N GLY A 130 2.13 -0.43 1.31
CA GLY A 130 0.85 -1.01 0.90
C GLY A 130 -0.13 0.01 0.33
N PHE A 131 -0.79 -0.38 -0.76
CA PHE A 131 -1.80 0.40 -1.46
C PHE A 131 -3.04 -0.47 -1.65
N PHE A 132 -4.13 -0.11 -0.96
CA PHE A 132 -5.35 -0.90 -0.90
C PHE A 132 -6.57 -0.08 -1.31
N GLU A 133 -7.42 -0.59 -2.19
CA GLU A 133 -8.73 0.01 -2.46
C GLU A 133 -8.65 1.50 -2.86
N ASN A 134 -7.57 1.91 -3.54
CA ASN A 134 -7.38 3.29 -3.96
C ASN A 134 -8.03 3.58 -5.31
N THR A 135 -8.32 4.86 -5.56
CA THR A 135 -9.01 5.33 -6.76
C THR A 135 -8.13 6.18 -7.68
N PHE A 136 -6.81 6.21 -7.44
CA PHE A 136 -5.86 6.85 -8.35
C PHE A 136 -5.50 5.95 -9.53
N GLU A 137 -5.26 6.56 -10.69
CA GLU A 137 -4.87 5.83 -11.91
C GLU A 137 -3.37 5.55 -11.99
N THR A 138 -2.54 6.36 -11.34
CA THR A 138 -1.08 6.25 -11.42
C THR A 138 -0.43 6.40 -10.06
N LEU A 139 0.64 5.63 -9.84
CA LEU A 139 1.55 5.80 -8.72
C LEU A 139 2.99 5.87 -9.23
N SER A 140 3.73 6.90 -8.79
CA SER A 140 5.16 7.00 -9.03
C SER A 140 5.93 7.27 -7.73
N THR A 141 6.93 6.43 -7.45
CA THR A 141 7.88 6.60 -6.33
C THR A 141 9.31 6.58 -6.89
N PRO A 142 9.74 7.63 -7.60
CA PRO A 142 10.89 7.59 -8.50
C PRO A 142 12.23 7.41 -7.81
N LYS A 143 12.33 7.64 -6.49
CA LYS A 143 13.56 7.49 -5.73
C LYS A 143 13.60 6.22 -4.88
N LEU A 144 12.50 5.47 -4.82
CA LEU A 144 12.40 4.30 -3.96
C LEU A 144 13.39 3.25 -4.46
N SER A 145 14.32 2.85 -3.60
CA SER A 145 15.43 1.97 -3.96
C SER A 145 15.41 0.63 -3.23
N GLU A 146 14.81 0.61 -2.04
CA GLU A 146 14.77 -0.57 -1.17
C GLU A 146 13.47 -0.59 -0.35
N VAL A 147 12.85 -1.76 -0.26
CA VAL A 147 11.72 -2.03 0.65
C VAL A 147 12.03 -3.26 1.50
N GLY A 148 11.86 -3.10 2.80
CA GLY A 148 12.16 -4.11 3.79
C GLY A 148 13.61 -4.14 4.26
N THR A 149 13.92 -5.08 5.15
CA THR A 149 15.29 -5.41 5.56
C THR A 149 15.47 -6.91 5.72
N GLY A 150 16.72 -7.39 5.74
CA GLY A 150 17.02 -8.81 5.96
C GLY A 150 16.53 -9.38 7.29
N THR A 151 16.11 -8.53 8.24
CA THR A 151 15.58 -8.95 9.55
C THR A 151 14.07 -8.76 9.68
N GLN A 152 13.47 -7.86 8.91
CA GLN A 152 12.04 -7.51 9.04
C GLN A 152 11.19 -8.03 7.87
N GLY A 153 11.80 -8.52 6.79
CA GLY A 153 11.10 -8.68 5.51
C GLY A 153 10.67 -7.30 5.00
N GLY A 154 9.59 -7.22 4.22
CA GLY A 154 9.01 -5.95 3.79
C GLY A 154 8.40 -6.09 2.41
N ASP A 155 7.07 -6.04 2.37
CA ASP A 155 6.29 -6.31 1.17
C ASP A 155 5.95 -4.99 0.46
N ILE A 156 5.89 -5.03 -0.87
CA ILE A 156 5.18 -4.02 -1.65
C ILE A 156 3.88 -4.66 -2.12
N THR A 157 2.75 -4.14 -1.65
CA THR A 157 1.44 -4.72 -1.98
C THR A 157 0.56 -3.69 -2.66
N PHE A 158 0.08 -4.07 -3.84
CA PHE A 158 -1.05 -3.46 -4.52
C PHE A 158 -2.21 -4.43 -4.44
N ALA A 159 -3.36 -3.96 -3.95
CA ALA A 159 -4.56 -4.76 -4.04
C ALA A 159 -5.86 -3.99 -4.12
N ASN A 160 -6.76 -4.52 -4.95
CA ASN A 160 -8.10 -3.99 -5.20
C ASN A 160 -8.05 -2.50 -5.58
N ASN A 161 -6.99 -2.02 -6.25
CA ASN A 161 -6.93 -0.66 -6.77
C ASN A 161 -7.50 -0.67 -8.19
N ASP A 162 -8.82 -0.86 -8.30
CA ASP A 162 -9.47 -1.09 -9.60
C ASP A 162 -9.23 0.05 -10.61
N ALA A 163 -8.95 1.28 -10.16
CA ALA A 163 -8.64 2.41 -11.04
C ALA A 163 -7.17 2.46 -11.49
N LEU A 164 -6.26 1.72 -10.84
CA LEU A 164 -4.83 1.78 -11.08
C LEU A 164 -4.50 1.22 -12.46
N VAL A 165 -3.75 1.99 -13.25
CA VAL A 165 -3.31 1.64 -14.60
C VAL A 165 -1.79 1.50 -14.64
N ASN A 166 -1.05 2.37 -13.94
CA ASN A 166 0.41 2.41 -14.02
C ASN A 166 1.05 2.59 -12.64
N VAL A 167 2.05 1.74 -12.36
CA VAL A 167 2.97 1.87 -11.23
C VAL A 167 4.38 2.04 -11.76
N SER A 168 5.13 3.01 -11.23
CA SER A 168 6.51 3.27 -11.62
C SER A 168 7.43 3.45 -10.41
N MET A 169 8.41 2.55 -10.29
CA MET A 169 9.46 2.56 -9.25
C MET A 169 10.84 2.31 -9.90
N PRO A 170 11.31 3.22 -10.76
CA PRO A 170 12.47 3.00 -11.64
C PRO A 170 13.79 2.74 -10.93
N GLU A 171 13.95 3.24 -9.69
CA GLU A 171 15.18 3.07 -8.90
C GLU A 171 15.14 1.88 -7.93
N LEU A 172 14.01 1.14 -7.88
CA LEU A 172 13.84 0.03 -6.94
C LEU A 172 14.76 -1.12 -7.31
N LYS A 173 15.61 -1.56 -6.38
CA LYS A 173 16.63 -2.61 -6.59
C LYS A 173 16.36 -3.88 -5.81
N THR A 174 15.83 -3.73 -4.61
CA THR A 174 15.69 -4.82 -3.64
C THR A 174 14.34 -4.75 -2.91
N ILE A 175 13.67 -5.88 -2.82
CA ILE A 175 12.52 -6.09 -1.93
C ILE A 175 12.87 -7.25 -0.98
N TYR A 176 12.80 -7.04 0.33
CA TYR A 176 13.12 -8.08 1.30
C TYR A 176 11.94 -9.00 1.64
N GLY A 177 10.72 -8.62 1.28
CA GLY A 177 9.52 -9.45 1.29
C GLY A 177 9.03 -9.74 -0.11
N THR A 178 7.72 -9.64 -0.30
CA THR A 178 7.03 -9.99 -1.54
C THR A 178 6.64 -8.74 -2.34
N LEU A 179 6.81 -8.80 -3.67
CA LEU A 179 6.12 -7.90 -4.59
C LEU A 179 4.77 -8.51 -4.95
N GLN A 180 3.68 -7.86 -4.58
CA GLN A 180 2.34 -8.41 -4.74
C GLN A 180 1.40 -7.48 -5.50
N PHE A 181 0.70 -8.03 -6.49
CA PHE A 181 -0.44 -7.42 -7.19
C PHE A 181 -1.63 -8.38 -7.12
N VAL A 182 -2.75 -7.92 -6.58
CA VAL A 182 -3.95 -8.74 -6.36
C VAL A 182 -5.19 -7.94 -6.72
N ASN A 183 -5.93 -8.40 -7.73
CA ASN A 183 -7.17 -7.77 -8.18
C ASN A 183 -7.02 -6.28 -8.58
N ASP A 184 -5.89 -5.89 -9.17
CA ASP A 184 -5.72 -4.54 -9.74
C ASP A 184 -6.10 -4.59 -11.24
N SER A 185 -7.39 -4.73 -11.56
CA SER A 185 -7.88 -5.18 -12.88
C SER A 185 -7.50 -4.30 -14.08
N ASN A 186 -7.20 -3.02 -13.85
CA ASN A 186 -6.83 -2.06 -14.89
C ASN A 186 -5.31 -1.92 -15.09
N VAL A 187 -4.49 -2.60 -14.27
CA VAL A 187 -3.05 -2.70 -14.51
C VAL A 187 -2.83 -3.72 -15.62
N LYS A 188 -2.76 -3.25 -16.87
CA LYS A 188 -2.52 -4.11 -18.04
C LYS A 188 -1.05 -4.43 -18.27
N GLU A 189 -0.16 -3.56 -17.78
CA GLU A 189 1.28 -3.71 -17.95
C GLU A 189 2.03 -3.53 -16.63
N ILE A 190 2.92 -4.47 -16.31
CA ILE A 190 3.78 -4.43 -15.14
C ILE A 190 5.23 -4.24 -15.60
N THR A 191 5.58 -3.00 -15.97
CA THR A 191 6.90 -2.63 -16.54
C THR A 191 7.66 -1.60 -15.70
N GLY A 192 7.08 -1.19 -14.57
CA GLY A 192 7.58 -0.11 -13.72
C GLY A 192 8.79 -0.41 -12.85
N PHE A 193 9.41 -1.58 -12.97
CA PHE A 193 10.45 -2.09 -12.07
C PHE A 193 11.78 -2.45 -12.78
N PRO A 194 12.32 -1.60 -13.67
CA PRO A 194 13.44 -1.97 -14.55
C PRO A 194 14.74 -2.32 -13.82
N LYS A 195 14.96 -1.78 -12.61
CA LYS A 195 16.17 -2.02 -11.80
C LYS A 195 15.99 -3.08 -10.71
N LEU A 196 14.79 -3.64 -10.55
CA LEU A 196 14.52 -4.62 -9.51
C LEU A 196 15.34 -5.87 -9.81
N SER A 197 16.25 -6.21 -8.90
CA SER A 197 17.27 -7.24 -9.14
C SER A 197 17.21 -8.39 -8.14
N VAL A 198 16.74 -8.13 -6.92
CA VAL A 198 16.65 -9.12 -5.84
C VAL A 198 15.31 -9.01 -5.14
N VAL A 199 14.64 -10.14 -4.98
CA VAL A 199 13.44 -10.29 -4.14
C VAL A 199 13.69 -11.42 -3.15
N HIS A 200 13.74 -11.11 -1.86
CA HIS A 200 13.98 -12.13 -0.83
C HIS A 200 12.73 -12.94 -0.48
N GLY A 201 11.54 -12.38 -0.64
CA GLY A 201 10.28 -13.12 -0.62
C GLY A 201 9.94 -13.57 -2.03
N SER A 202 8.66 -13.42 -2.38
CA SER A 202 8.12 -13.88 -3.67
C SER A 202 7.82 -12.73 -4.61
N ILE A 203 7.68 -13.03 -5.89
CA ILE A 203 6.89 -12.19 -6.81
C ILE A 203 5.55 -12.89 -6.97
N ASP A 204 4.46 -12.25 -6.57
CA ASP A 204 3.11 -12.81 -6.55
C ASP A 204 2.12 -11.88 -7.26
N ILE A 205 1.79 -12.21 -8.50
CA ILE A 205 1.01 -11.37 -9.40
C ILE A 205 -0.17 -12.19 -9.91
N SER A 206 -1.37 -11.70 -9.63
CA SER A 206 -2.61 -12.32 -10.09
C SER A 206 -3.60 -11.25 -10.58
N GLY A 207 -4.20 -11.46 -11.75
CA GLY A 207 -5.15 -10.50 -12.32
C GLY A 207 -5.36 -10.63 -13.83
N ASP A 208 -5.65 -9.53 -14.49
CA ASP A 208 -5.98 -9.45 -15.93
C ASP A 208 -4.98 -8.56 -16.68
N PHE A 209 -3.69 -8.90 -16.58
CA PHE A 209 -2.60 -8.14 -17.19
C PHE A 209 -2.06 -8.86 -18.43
N GLU A 210 -1.66 -8.09 -19.43
CA GLU A 210 -1.26 -8.58 -20.74
C GLU A 210 0.27 -8.64 -20.90
N ASN A 211 1.00 -7.88 -20.07
CA ASN A 211 2.46 -7.81 -20.13
C ASN A 211 3.08 -7.57 -18.75
N ALA A 212 4.25 -8.17 -18.51
CA ALA A 212 5.07 -7.91 -17.34
C ALA A 212 6.56 -8.09 -17.71
N THR A 213 7.43 -7.19 -17.22
CA THR A 213 8.87 -7.30 -17.46
C THR A 213 9.66 -7.02 -16.19
N PHE A 214 10.73 -7.77 -15.99
CA PHE A 214 11.62 -7.67 -14.82
C PHE A 214 13.08 -7.85 -15.26
N PRO A 215 13.61 -6.96 -16.12
CA PRO A 215 14.81 -7.23 -16.91
C PRO A 215 16.08 -7.42 -16.08
N SER A 216 16.13 -6.87 -14.86
CA SER A 216 17.30 -6.92 -13.97
C SER A 216 17.23 -8.02 -12.92
N ILE A 217 16.13 -8.79 -12.84
CA ILE A 217 15.96 -9.83 -11.83
C ILE A 217 17.03 -10.92 -11.99
N ARG A 218 17.68 -11.26 -10.87
CA ARG A 218 18.72 -12.30 -10.80
C ARG A 218 18.62 -13.21 -9.58
N ASP A 219 17.83 -12.85 -8.56
CA ASP A 219 17.61 -13.68 -7.37
C ASP A 219 16.18 -13.46 -6.83
N ILE A 220 15.39 -14.54 -6.78
CA ILE A 220 14.09 -14.59 -6.10
C ILE A 220 14.14 -15.74 -5.10
N ARG A 221 14.23 -15.44 -3.80
CA ARG A 221 14.47 -16.47 -2.78
C ARG A 221 13.21 -17.19 -2.32
N GLY A 222 12.05 -16.55 -2.47
CA GLY A 222 10.74 -17.18 -2.33
C GLY A 222 10.26 -17.78 -3.65
N GLY A 223 8.94 -17.79 -3.83
CA GLY A 223 8.29 -18.26 -5.04
C GLY A 223 8.18 -17.19 -6.12
N PHE A 224 7.83 -17.66 -7.31
CA PHE A 224 7.37 -16.82 -8.40
C PHE A 224 5.99 -17.32 -8.82
N ASN A 225 4.99 -16.47 -8.70
CA ASN A 225 3.63 -16.72 -9.12
C ASN A 225 3.17 -15.58 -10.03
N LEU A 226 2.91 -15.90 -11.29
CA LEU A 226 2.30 -15.02 -12.27
C LEU A 226 1.14 -15.79 -12.88
N GLN A 227 -0.08 -15.36 -12.58
CA GLN A 227 -1.29 -15.96 -13.13
C GLN A 227 -2.16 -14.86 -13.72
N THR A 228 -2.60 -15.02 -14.97
CA THR A 228 -3.51 -14.05 -15.57
C THR A 228 -4.64 -14.67 -16.39
N THR A 229 -5.78 -13.97 -16.45
CA THR A 229 -6.90 -14.28 -17.35
C THR A 229 -6.57 -13.98 -18.82
N ALA A 230 -5.63 -13.08 -19.10
CA ALA A 230 -5.24 -12.71 -20.45
C ALA A 230 -4.33 -13.75 -21.12
N GLU A 231 -4.21 -13.69 -22.44
CA GLU A 231 -3.14 -14.37 -23.16
C GLU A 231 -1.80 -13.76 -22.72
N PHE A 232 -0.87 -14.60 -22.27
CA PHE A 232 0.41 -14.16 -21.71
C PHE A 232 1.51 -15.12 -22.11
N ASP A 233 2.60 -14.59 -22.66
CA ASP A 233 3.76 -15.38 -23.05
C ASP A 233 4.71 -15.54 -21.85
N CYS A 234 4.67 -16.73 -21.25
CA CYS A 234 5.62 -17.12 -20.21
C CYS A 234 6.97 -17.58 -20.77
N SER A 235 7.11 -17.67 -22.10
CA SER A 235 8.38 -17.98 -22.75
C SER A 235 9.29 -16.75 -22.80
N GLU A 236 10.56 -16.96 -23.15
CA GLU A 236 11.63 -15.93 -23.11
C GLU A 236 12.05 -15.45 -21.71
N GLU A 237 11.53 -14.29 -21.25
CA GLU A 237 12.01 -13.61 -20.05
C GLU A 237 11.80 -14.45 -18.79
N PHE A 238 10.69 -15.19 -18.70
CA PHE A 238 10.35 -15.96 -17.51
C PHE A 238 10.92 -17.39 -17.54
N ASN A 239 11.27 -17.94 -18.71
CA ASN A 239 11.95 -19.24 -18.79
C ASN A 239 13.31 -19.25 -18.07
N ARG A 240 14.05 -18.13 -18.06
CA ARG A 240 15.31 -18.04 -17.29
C ARG A 240 15.07 -17.99 -15.78
N PHE A 241 13.85 -17.66 -15.33
CA PHE A 241 13.54 -17.57 -13.91
C PHE A 241 13.50 -18.95 -13.28
N GLU A 242 12.92 -19.91 -14.00
CA GLU A 242 12.80 -21.30 -13.59
C GLU A 242 14.19 -21.95 -13.41
N GLY A 243 14.40 -22.64 -12.28
CA GLY A 243 15.59 -23.45 -12.01
C GLY A 243 16.90 -22.70 -11.72
N SER A 244 16.98 -21.40 -12.00
CA SER A 244 18.22 -20.62 -11.77
C SER A 244 18.03 -19.39 -10.86
N ILE A 245 17.01 -18.56 -11.12
CA ILE A 245 16.77 -17.32 -10.37
C ILE A 245 15.82 -17.57 -9.20
N VAL A 246 14.72 -18.31 -9.41
CA VAL A 246 13.71 -18.62 -8.39
C VAL A 246 14.13 -19.81 -7.55
N LYS A 247 14.08 -19.68 -6.22
CA LYS A 247 14.43 -20.77 -5.28
C LYS A 247 13.21 -21.53 -4.74
N GLY A 248 12.03 -20.92 -4.78
CA GLY A 248 10.75 -21.51 -4.37
C GLY A 248 9.94 -22.10 -5.52
N LYS A 249 8.61 -22.22 -5.32
CA LYS A 249 7.67 -22.69 -6.36
C LYS A 249 7.66 -21.68 -7.51
N TYR A 250 7.73 -22.16 -8.74
CA TYR A 250 7.60 -21.36 -9.95
C TYR A 250 6.25 -21.68 -10.62
N VAL A 251 5.47 -20.64 -10.89
CA VAL A 251 4.21 -20.68 -11.65
C VAL A 251 4.18 -19.44 -12.55
N CYS A 252 4.09 -19.64 -13.85
CA CYS A 252 3.79 -18.60 -14.83
C CYS A 252 2.72 -19.16 -15.75
N GLU A 253 1.51 -18.58 -15.73
CA GLU A 253 0.43 -19.02 -16.61
C GLU A 253 -0.53 -17.91 -17.06
N GLY A 254 -0.81 -17.90 -18.37
CA GLY A 254 -1.89 -17.13 -18.98
C GLY A 254 -3.18 -17.95 -19.15
N VAL A 255 -4.27 -17.27 -19.54
CA VAL A 255 -5.60 -17.83 -19.81
C VAL A 255 -6.17 -18.66 -18.64
N VAL A 256 -5.85 -18.23 -17.41
CA VAL A 256 -6.32 -18.86 -16.18
C VAL A 256 -7.74 -18.39 -15.86
N THR A 257 -8.66 -19.30 -15.56
CA THR A 257 -10.08 -18.95 -15.28
C THR A 257 -10.24 -18.18 -13.98
N ASN A 258 -9.46 -18.56 -12.95
CA ASN A 258 -9.43 -17.89 -11.65
C ASN A 258 -7.96 -17.73 -11.24
N PRO A 259 -7.27 -16.67 -11.69
CA PRO A 259 -5.92 -16.37 -11.24
C PRO A 259 -5.90 -16.29 -9.71
N GLY A 260 -4.97 -17.02 -9.10
CA GLY A 260 -4.80 -17.02 -7.64
C GLY A 260 -3.43 -16.54 -7.22
N THR A 261 -3.31 -16.21 -5.93
CA THR A 261 -2.04 -15.87 -5.29
C THR A 261 -1.16 -17.10 -5.09
N GLU A 262 0.09 -16.89 -4.66
CA GLU A 262 1.05 -17.96 -4.38
C GLU A 262 0.43 -19.10 -3.53
N GLY A 263 0.69 -20.34 -3.94
CA GLY A 263 0.13 -21.54 -3.31
C GLY A 263 -1.19 -22.03 -3.91
N THR A 264 -1.77 -21.28 -4.86
CA THR A 264 -2.84 -21.78 -5.72
C THR A 264 -2.27 -22.51 -6.93
N ASP A 265 -3.03 -23.45 -7.47
CA ASP A 265 -2.72 -24.10 -8.74
C ASP A 265 -3.62 -23.50 -9.83
N PRO A 266 -3.06 -23.05 -10.96
CA PRO A 266 -3.83 -22.40 -12.00
C PRO A 266 -4.80 -23.39 -12.66
N THR A 267 -6.05 -22.98 -12.84
CA THR A 267 -7.07 -23.76 -13.57
C THR A 267 -7.32 -23.14 -14.95
N LYS A 268 -7.12 -23.90 -16.02
CA LYS A 268 -7.41 -23.49 -17.42
C LYS A 268 -8.71 -24.12 -17.93
N ASN A 269 -9.46 -23.39 -18.76
CA ASN A 269 -10.61 -23.96 -19.48
C ASN A 269 -10.13 -24.95 -20.55
N GLY A 270 -10.32 -26.25 -20.31
CA GLY A 270 -9.99 -27.31 -21.29
C GLY A 270 -9.44 -28.62 -20.70
N GLY A 271 -9.12 -28.66 -19.41
CA GLY A 271 -8.72 -29.90 -18.71
C GLY A 271 -9.93 -30.62 -18.13
N SER A 272 -10.24 -31.83 -18.61
CA SER A 272 -11.13 -32.76 -17.91
C SER A 272 -10.44 -33.23 -16.63
N GLY A 273 -10.58 -32.46 -15.55
CA GLY A 273 -9.99 -32.72 -14.24
C GLY A 273 -11.08 -32.68 -13.17
N ASN A 274 -11.45 -33.86 -12.67
CA ASN A 274 -12.40 -34.02 -11.58
C ASN A 274 -11.71 -33.59 -10.27
N GLY A 275 -11.86 -32.32 -9.88
CA GLY A 275 -11.23 -31.77 -8.68
C GLY A 275 -12.20 -30.88 -7.90
N ASP A 276 -12.36 -31.16 -6.62
CA ASP A 276 -13.32 -30.52 -5.71
C ASP A 276 -13.27 -28.98 -5.76
N LYS A 277 -14.43 -28.37 -5.95
CA LYS A 277 -14.64 -26.92 -5.93
C LYS A 277 -14.30 -26.37 -4.54
N LYS A 278 -13.06 -25.89 -4.35
CA LYS A 278 -12.72 -24.94 -3.29
C LYS A 278 -12.84 -23.53 -3.85
N ASN A 279 -13.94 -22.87 -3.54
CA ASN A 279 -14.12 -21.44 -3.77
C ASN A 279 -13.01 -20.72 -2.97
N SER A 280 -11.96 -20.28 -3.66
CA SER A 280 -10.83 -19.61 -3.02
C SER A 280 -11.09 -18.12 -3.10
N ALA A 281 -11.77 -17.59 -2.07
CA ALA A 281 -11.52 -16.21 -1.68
C ALA A 281 -10.01 -16.14 -1.42
N GLY A 282 -9.28 -15.42 -2.29
CA GLY A 282 -7.84 -15.27 -2.17
C GLY A 282 -7.49 -14.97 -0.73
N LYS A 283 -6.71 -15.87 -0.10
CA LYS A 283 -6.21 -15.63 1.25
C LYS A 283 -5.25 -14.47 1.14
N PHE A 284 -5.79 -13.27 1.35
CA PHE A 284 -5.03 -12.08 1.61
C PHE A 284 -4.17 -12.38 2.84
N THR A 285 -2.93 -12.78 2.62
CA THR A 285 -1.97 -12.90 3.70
C THR A 285 -1.47 -11.49 3.92
N VAL A 286 -2.26 -10.70 4.66
CA VAL A 286 -1.74 -9.49 5.29
C VAL A 286 -0.65 -10.00 6.21
N ASN A 287 0.59 -9.96 5.73
CA ASN A 287 1.75 -10.27 6.54
C ASN A 287 1.65 -9.38 7.78
N LYS A 288 2.02 -9.89 8.95
CA LYS A 288 1.90 -9.15 10.22
C LYS A 288 2.59 -7.77 10.20
N SER A 289 3.41 -7.50 9.19
CA SER A 289 4.05 -6.23 8.85
C SER A 289 3.07 -5.07 8.60
N PHE A 290 1.84 -5.33 8.11
CA PHE A 290 0.81 -4.30 7.94
C PHE A 290 -0.16 -4.19 9.12
N ALA A 291 0.18 -4.76 10.28
CA ALA A 291 -0.61 -4.58 11.50
C ALA A 291 -0.49 -3.14 12.03
N ALA A 292 -1.07 -2.18 11.32
CA ALA A 292 -1.73 -1.07 11.99
C ALA A 292 -2.80 -1.71 12.87
N LEU A 293 -2.67 -1.55 14.19
CA LEU A 293 -3.63 -2.00 15.20
C LEU A 293 -5.07 -1.76 14.73
N PRO A 294 -6.02 -2.65 15.08
CA PRO A 294 -7.36 -2.62 14.54
C PRO A 294 -8.02 -1.29 14.90
N ALA A 295 -8.27 -0.47 13.89
CA ALA A 295 -9.46 0.36 13.92
C ALA A 295 -10.62 -0.63 13.99
N LEU A 296 -11.38 -0.63 15.10
CA LEU A 296 -12.69 -1.27 15.14
C LEU A 296 -13.56 -0.62 14.06
N ALA A 297 -13.51 -1.14 12.84
CA ALA A 297 -14.49 -0.87 11.81
C ALA A 297 -15.43 -2.08 11.76
N LEU A 298 -16.64 -1.88 12.26
CA LEU A 298 -17.74 -2.81 12.12
C LEU A 298 -17.91 -3.18 10.64
N PHE A 299 -17.69 -4.44 10.29
CA PHE A 299 -18.28 -5.05 9.10
C PHE A 299 -19.79 -5.09 9.31
N ALA A 300 -20.49 -4.04 8.88
CA ALA A 300 -21.91 -4.16 8.56
C ALA A 300 -22.01 -4.89 7.22
N ALA A 301 -22.34 -6.17 7.28
CA ALA A 301 -22.71 -6.94 6.12
C ALA A 301 -23.89 -6.27 5.40
N PHE A 302 -23.74 -6.03 4.10
CA PHE A 302 -24.88 -5.87 3.21
C PHE A 302 -25.64 -7.19 3.18
N VAL A 303 -26.79 -7.23 3.86
CA VAL A 303 -27.92 -8.10 3.54
C VAL A 303 -29.13 -7.20 3.47
N LEU A 304 -29.46 -6.78 2.24
CA LEU A 304 -30.78 -6.83 1.61
C LEU A 304 -30.63 -6.32 0.17
#